data_AF-A0A9Q5I0E4-F1
#
_entry.id   AF-A0A9Q5I0E4-F1
#
_cell.length_a   1.000
_cell.length_b   1.000
_cell.length_c   1.000
_cell.angle_alpha   90.00
_cell.angle_beta   90.00
_cell.angle_gamma   90.00
#
_symmetry.space_group_name_H-M   'P 1'
#
loop_
_entity.id
_entity.type
_entity.pdbx_description
1 polymer ?
#
loop_
_entity_poly.entity_id
_entity_poly.type
_entity_poly.pdbx_seq_one_letter_code
_entity_poly.pdbx_strand_id
1 'polypeptide(L)'
;MPRAKAPLGPSRLSQVLKNLNRHPKPVLPSLKTLKLTLAARNDHFGARHFIKEDLPRIQYTNPGMQIQIDKIPRSVGDTWRAEMLLEFKNGSRTTMDVSDKWSTSIFEELMARAGGDRWQAYVAERRVAGQEPDIPSTQPHSTPKEGIAAALP
;
A
#
# COMPACT_ATOMS: atom_id res chain seq x y z
N MET A 1 -44.14 -18.17 22.40
CA MET A 1 -43.39 -16.94 22.08
C MET A 1 -42.46 -17.22 20.90
N PRO A 2 -42.60 -16.55 19.74
CA PRO A 2 -41.64 -16.70 18.65
C PRO A 2 -40.28 -16.09 19.06
N ARG A 3 -39.21 -16.86 18.89
CA ARG A 3 -37.83 -16.50 19.25
C ARG A 3 -37.34 -15.43 18.26
N ALA A 4 -37.03 -14.22 18.75
CA ALA A 4 -36.50 -13.15 17.91
C ALA A 4 -35.23 -13.64 17.19
N LYS A 5 -35.23 -13.63 15.85
CA LYS A 5 -34.05 -13.94 15.05
C LYS A 5 -33.02 -12.84 15.30
N ALA A 6 -31.80 -13.24 15.69
CA ALA A 6 -30.69 -12.31 15.85
C ALA A 6 -30.48 -11.49 14.57
N PRO A 7 -30.08 -10.21 14.67
CA PRO A 7 -29.83 -9.41 13.48
C PRO A 7 -28.78 -10.11 12.62
N LEU A 8 -29.11 -10.30 11.33
CA LEU A 8 -28.17 -10.79 10.33
C LEU A 8 -26.92 -9.91 10.41
N GLY A 9 -25.76 -10.53 10.61
CA GLY A 9 -24.48 -9.82 10.71
C GLY A 9 -24.20 -8.94 9.50
N PRO A 10 -23.19 -8.06 9.57
CA PRO A 10 -22.90 -7.10 8.51
C PRO A 10 -22.72 -7.80 7.16
N SER A 11 -23.36 -7.26 6.13
CA SER A 11 -23.30 -7.82 4.78
C SER A 11 -21.85 -7.83 4.24
N ARG A 12 -21.53 -8.77 3.34
CA ARG A 12 -20.21 -8.81 2.68
C ARG A 12 -19.86 -7.48 1.99
N LEU A 13 -20.85 -6.84 1.37
CA LEU A 13 -20.68 -5.53 0.73
C LEU A 13 -20.32 -4.44 1.76
N SER A 14 -20.98 -4.43 2.91
CA SER A 14 -20.66 -3.51 4.01
C SER A 14 -19.22 -3.69 4.50
N GLN A 15 -18.72 -4.93 4.57
CA GLN A 15 -17.34 -5.22 4.94
C GLN A 15 -16.33 -4.74 3.89
N VAL A 16 -16.62 -4.94 2.59
CA VAL A 16 -15.77 -4.44 1.50
C VAL A 16 -15.72 -2.92 1.50
N LEU A 17 -16.86 -2.24 1.63
CA LEU A 17 -16.91 -0.78 1.69
C LEU A 17 -16.16 -0.22 2.91
N LYS A 18 -16.21 -0.91 4.05
CA LYS A 18 -15.42 -0.55 5.24
C LYS A 18 -13.92 -0.63 4.95
N ASN A 19 -13.46 -1.62 4.18
CA ASN A 19 -12.05 -1.74 3.81
C ASN A 19 -11.64 -0.68 2.77
N LEU A 20 -12.46 -0.46 1.74
CA LEU A 20 -12.21 0.54 0.69
C LEU A 20 -12.17 1.98 1.23
N ASN A 21 -13.02 2.28 2.22
CA ASN A 21 -13.07 3.59 2.86
C ASN A 21 -12.13 3.74 4.07
N ARG A 22 -11.23 2.77 4.30
CA ARG A 22 -10.29 2.83 5.41
C ARG A 22 -9.30 3.98 5.24
N HIS A 23 -9.06 4.74 6.31
CA HIS A 23 -8.05 5.78 6.36
C HIS A 23 -6.63 5.17 6.44
N PRO A 24 -5.60 5.83 5.87
CA PRO A 24 -5.64 7.03 5.04
C PRO A 24 -6.23 6.78 3.65
N LYS A 25 -6.96 7.76 3.10
CA LYS A 25 -7.54 7.66 1.74
C LYS A 25 -6.45 7.90 0.69
N PRO A 26 -6.12 6.92 -0.17
CA PRO A 26 -5.02 7.04 -1.11
C PRO A 26 -5.40 7.86 -2.35
N VAL A 27 -5.48 9.18 -2.21
CA VAL A 27 -5.76 10.08 -3.33
C VAL A 27 -4.46 10.38 -4.07
N LEU A 28 -4.41 10.09 -5.36
CA LEU A 28 -3.21 10.18 -6.20
C LEU A 28 -3.47 11.13 -7.38
N PRO A 29 -3.59 12.44 -7.16
CA PRO A 29 -4.07 13.37 -8.18
C PRO A 29 -3.08 13.55 -9.34
N SER A 30 -1.79 13.34 -9.11
CA SER A 30 -0.71 13.54 -10.08
C SER A 30 -0.46 12.32 -10.98
N LEU A 31 -0.93 11.13 -10.60
CA LEU A 31 -0.73 9.90 -11.37
C LEU A 31 -1.77 9.72 -12.47
N LYS A 32 -1.30 9.20 -13.60
CA LYS A 32 -2.10 8.80 -14.76
C LYS A 32 -2.15 7.29 -14.89
N THR A 33 -0.98 6.65 -14.83
CA THR A 33 -0.84 5.20 -14.99
C THR A 33 0.00 4.65 -13.84
N LEU A 34 -0.45 3.54 -13.25
CA LEU A 34 0.33 2.73 -12.33
C LEU A 34 0.51 1.35 -12.94
N LYS A 35 1.75 0.97 -13.22
CA LYS A 35 2.10 -0.34 -13.75
C LYS A 35 2.93 -1.10 -12.73
N LEU A 36 2.53 -2.32 -12.40
CA LEU A 36 3.25 -3.18 -11.46
C LEU A 36 3.60 -4.50 -12.14
N THR A 37 4.88 -4.79 -12.21
CA THR A 37 5.41 -6.03 -12.78
C THR A 37 5.94 -6.89 -11.65
N LEU A 38 5.53 -8.16 -11.58
CA LEU A 38 6.00 -9.11 -10.58
C LEU A 38 6.00 -10.56 -11.11
N ALA A 39 6.71 -11.43 -10.41
CA ALA A 39 6.67 -12.86 -10.66
C ALA A 39 5.26 -13.45 -10.40
N ALA A 40 4.80 -14.34 -11.30
CA ALA A 40 3.47 -14.95 -11.20
C ALA A 40 3.36 -15.92 -10.02
N ARG A 41 4.41 -16.71 -9.74
CA ARG A 41 4.45 -17.73 -8.69
C ARG A 41 5.71 -17.61 -7.85
N ASN A 42 5.53 -17.69 -6.54
CA ASN A 42 6.57 -17.45 -5.52
C ASN A 42 7.20 -16.05 -5.69
N ASP A 43 7.97 -15.62 -4.69
CA ASP A 43 8.57 -14.28 -4.60
C ASP A 43 7.58 -13.09 -4.45
N HIS A 44 8.13 -12.00 -3.91
CA HIS A 44 7.51 -10.68 -3.73
C HIS A 44 6.18 -10.68 -2.97
N PHE A 45 6.16 -11.30 -1.78
CA PHE A 45 4.97 -11.35 -0.92
C PHE A 45 4.40 -9.97 -0.63
N GLY A 46 5.26 -8.97 -0.36
CA GLY A 46 4.81 -7.59 -0.12
C GLY A 46 4.07 -6.98 -1.31
N ALA A 47 4.59 -7.16 -2.54
CA ALA A 47 3.90 -6.71 -3.75
C ALA A 47 2.56 -7.44 -3.97
N ARG A 48 2.48 -8.75 -3.68
CA ARG A 48 1.21 -9.51 -3.76
C ARG A 48 0.18 -9.02 -2.75
N HIS A 49 0.62 -8.75 -1.52
CA HIS A 49 -0.23 -8.18 -0.48
C HIS A 49 -0.70 -6.79 -0.86
N PHE A 50 0.18 -5.94 -1.38
CA PHE A 50 -0.18 -4.62 -1.90
C PHE A 50 -1.26 -4.70 -3.00
N ILE A 51 -1.13 -5.63 -3.95
CA ILE A 51 -2.16 -5.85 -5.00
C ILE A 51 -3.50 -6.26 -4.40
N LYS A 52 -3.51 -7.07 -3.34
CA LYS A 52 -4.73 -7.60 -2.76
C LYS A 52 -5.43 -6.58 -1.85
N GLU A 53 -4.67 -5.87 -1.03
CA GLU A 53 -5.21 -5.03 0.05
C GLU A 53 -5.28 -3.55 -0.34
N ASP A 54 -4.22 -3.00 -0.92
CA ASP A 54 -4.09 -1.55 -1.14
C ASP A 54 -4.54 -1.12 -2.53
N LEU A 55 -4.28 -1.92 -3.56
CA LEU A 55 -4.62 -1.58 -4.94
C LEU A 55 -6.13 -1.39 -5.17
N PRO A 56 -7.04 -2.20 -4.58
CA PRO A 56 -8.48 -1.93 -4.68
C PRO A 56 -8.88 -0.61 -4.02
N ARG A 57 -8.22 -0.23 -2.91
CA ARG A 57 -8.46 1.04 -2.22
C ARG A 57 -8.03 2.22 -3.10
N ILE A 58 -6.85 2.11 -3.71
CA ILE A 58 -6.31 3.10 -4.66
C ILE A 58 -7.23 3.26 -5.87
N GLN A 59 -7.69 2.17 -6.46
CA GLN A 59 -8.59 2.22 -7.61
C GLN A 59 -9.94 2.85 -7.24
N TYR A 60 -10.47 2.53 -6.06
CA TYR A 60 -11.74 3.07 -5.58
C TYR A 60 -11.71 4.60 -5.39
N THR A 61 -10.60 5.15 -4.89
CA THR A 61 -10.45 6.60 -4.72
C THR A 61 -10.03 7.33 -5.99
N ASN A 62 -9.44 6.64 -6.97
CA ASN A 62 -8.93 7.23 -8.21
C ASN A 62 -9.48 6.49 -9.44
N PRO A 63 -10.79 6.60 -9.74
CA PRO A 63 -11.42 5.85 -10.82
C PRO A 63 -10.89 6.21 -12.22
N GLY A 64 -10.29 7.41 -12.38
CA GLY A 64 -9.71 7.87 -13.65
C GLY A 64 -8.26 7.43 -13.89
N MET A 65 -7.64 6.71 -12.95
CA MET A 65 -6.26 6.23 -13.09
C MET A 65 -6.24 4.84 -13.73
N GLN A 66 -5.34 4.62 -14.69
CA GLN A 66 -5.17 3.30 -15.30
C GLN A 66 -4.21 2.46 -14.47
N ILE A 67 -4.63 1.26 -14.07
CA ILE A 67 -3.79 0.32 -13.32
C ILE A 67 -3.52 -0.91 -14.20
N GLN A 68 -2.24 -1.25 -14.36
CA GLN A 68 -1.78 -2.42 -15.12
C GLN A 68 -0.95 -3.33 -14.21
N ILE A 69 -1.24 -4.63 -14.22
CA ILE A 69 -0.53 -5.62 -13.41
C ILE A 69 -0.01 -6.72 -14.34
N ASP A 70 1.29 -6.78 -14.50
CA ASP A 70 1.96 -7.77 -15.33
C ASP A 70 2.55 -8.86 -14.43
N LYS A 71 2.02 -10.08 -14.56
CA LYS A 71 2.48 -11.25 -13.82
C LYS A 71 3.28 -12.15 -14.77
N ILE A 72 4.59 -12.16 -14.61
CA ILE A 72 5.49 -12.89 -15.51
C ILE A 72 5.67 -14.32 -14.98
N PRO A 73 5.39 -15.37 -15.79
CA PRO A 73 5.67 -16.74 -15.41
C PRO A 73 7.19 -16.95 -15.29
N ARG A 74 7.62 -17.54 -14.18
CA ARG A 74 9.04 -17.78 -13.92
C ARG A 74 9.56 -18.92 -14.81
N SER A 75 10.71 -18.71 -15.44
CA SER A 75 11.55 -19.76 -16.01
C SER A 75 12.64 -20.18 -15.02
N VAL A 76 13.06 -21.45 -15.08
CA VAL A 76 14.06 -22.02 -14.16
C VAL A 76 15.40 -21.29 -14.35
N GLY A 77 15.95 -20.75 -13.26
CA GLY A 77 17.27 -20.08 -13.25
C GLY A 77 17.22 -18.54 -13.25
N ASP A 78 16.04 -17.95 -13.42
CA ASP A 78 15.95 -16.52 -13.67
C ASP A 78 15.27 -15.79 -12.48
N THR A 79 15.91 -14.70 -12.05
CA THR A 79 15.66 -14.01 -10.78
C THR A 79 14.98 -12.68 -11.11
N TRP A 80 13.64 -12.66 -11.05
CA TRP A 80 12.89 -11.45 -11.36
C TRP A 80 12.90 -10.47 -10.19
N ARG A 81 13.00 -9.20 -10.54
CA ARG A 81 12.73 -8.08 -9.63
C ARG A 81 11.30 -7.60 -9.88
N ALA A 82 10.57 -7.35 -8.81
CA ALA A 82 9.29 -6.68 -8.90
C ALA A 82 9.53 -5.17 -9.04
N GLU A 83 8.95 -4.59 -10.08
CA GLU A 83 9.12 -3.18 -10.41
C GLU A 83 7.76 -2.51 -10.48
N MET A 84 7.67 -1.32 -9.90
CA MET A 84 6.50 -0.46 -10.03
C MET A 84 6.88 0.78 -10.84
N LEU A 85 6.18 0.98 -11.94
CA LEU A 85 6.33 2.15 -12.81
C LEU A 85 5.13 3.07 -12.60
N LEU A 86 5.46 4.32 -12.27
CA LEU A 86 4.53 5.41 -12.04
C LEU A 86 4.64 6.39 -13.20
N GLU A 87 3.55 6.57 -13.93
CA GLU A 87 3.44 7.57 -14.99
C GLU A 87 2.57 8.73 -14.50
N PHE A 88 3.18 9.90 -14.41
CA PHE A 88 2.52 11.11 -13.95
C PHE A 88 1.85 11.86 -15.11
N LYS A 89 0.86 12.68 -14.78
CA LYS A 89 0.12 13.51 -15.76
C LYS A 89 1.02 14.54 -16.47
N ASN A 90 2.14 14.92 -15.86
CA ASN A 90 3.15 15.81 -16.46
C ASN A 90 4.07 15.08 -17.47
N GLY A 91 3.87 13.78 -17.71
CA GLY A 91 4.71 12.96 -18.59
C GLY A 91 5.96 12.37 -17.92
N SER A 92 6.23 12.69 -16.66
CA SER A 92 7.32 12.08 -15.92
C SER A 92 7.02 10.61 -15.63
N ARG A 93 8.07 9.78 -15.67
CA ARG A 93 8.01 8.36 -15.33
C ARG A 93 9.00 8.08 -14.22
N THR A 94 8.54 7.37 -13.20
CA THR A 94 9.39 6.95 -12.08
C THR A 94 9.24 5.45 -11.91
N THR A 95 10.36 4.74 -11.94
CA THR A 95 10.42 3.32 -11.62
C THR A 95 10.93 3.15 -10.21
N MET A 96 10.31 2.27 -9.44
CA MET A 96 10.74 1.90 -8.10
C MET A 96 10.78 0.38 -7.95
N ASP A 97 11.87 -0.11 -7.35
CA ASP A 97 12.01 -1.51 -7.00
C ASP A 97 11.15 -1.82 -5.75
N VAL A 98 10.36 -2.88 -5.85
CA VAL A 98 9.44 -3.34 -4.79
C VAL A 98 9.67 -4.82 -4.46
N SER A 99 10.79 -5.40 -4.88
CA SER A 99 11.10 -6.82 -4.77
C SER A 99 11.13 -7.33 -3.33
N ASP A 100 11.83 -6.60 -2.46
CA ASP A 100 12.08 -6.96 -1.07
C ASP A 100 11.35 -6.03 -0.08
N LYS A 101 10.34 -5.29 -0.58
CA LYS A 101 9.59 -4.33 0.21
C LYS A 101 8.28 -4.92 0.70
N TRP A 102 7.91 -4.53 1.92
CA TRP A 102 6.60 -4.81 2.49
C TRP A 102 5.52 -3.95 1.83
N SER A 103 4.27 -4.40 1.88
CA SER A 103 3.14 -3.65 1.30
C SER A 103 3.02 -2.24 1.89
N THR A 104 3.32 -2.08 3.19
CA THR A 104 3.34 -0.77 3.86
C THR A 104 4.36 0.17 3.25
N SER A 105 5.61 -0.26 3.14
CA SER A 105 6.69 0.56 2.59
C SER A 105 6.40 0.91 1.13
N ILE A 106 5.84 -0.03 0.35
CA ILE A 106 5.40 0.24 -1.02
C ILE A 106 4.31 1.32 -1.04
N PHE A 107 3.32 1.21 -0.16
CA PHE A 107 2.23 2.18 -0.05
C PHE A 107 2.72 3.56 0.41
N GLU A 108 3.59 3.61 1.42
CA GLU A 108 4.21 4.85 1.91
C GLU A 108 5.02 5.54 0.82
N GLU A 109 5.89 4.80 0.13
CA GLU A 109 6.70 5.37 -0.95
C GLU A 109 5.84 5.86 -2.11
N LEU A 110 4.78 5.11 -2.46
CA LEU A 110 3.82 5.54 -3.47
C LEU A 110 3.12 6.84 -3.05
N MET A 111 2.62 6.91 -1.82
CA MET A 111 1.94 8.09 -1.30
C MET A 111 2.90 9.27 -1.10
N ALA A 112 4.16 9.04 -0.73
CA ALA A 112 5.17 10.08 -0.64
C ALA A 112 5.49 10.70 -2.01
N ARG A 113 5.48 9.89 -3.08
CA ARG A 113 5.74 10.37 -4.45
C ARG A 113 4.52 10.97 -5.13
N ALA A 114 3.32 10.47 -4.84
CA ALA A 114 2.12 10.78 -5.61
C ALA A 114 0.88 11.20 -4.79
N GLY A 115 0.92 11.13 -3.46
CA GLY A 115 -0.18 11.47 -2.56
C GLY A 115 -0.42 12.96 -2.35
N GLY A 116 0.52 13.81 -2.77
CA GLY A 116 0.41 15.27 -2.74
C GLY A 116 0.17 15.86 -1.35
N ASP A 117 -0.46 17.03 -1.31
CA ASP A 117 -0.64 17.84 -0.09
C ASP A 117 -1.46 17.11 0.99
N ARG A 118 -2.45 16.33 0.56
CA ARG A 118 -3.34 15.60 1.49
C ARG A 118 -2.59 14.52 2.27
N TRP A 119 -1.63 13.86 1.63
CA TRP A 119 -0.77 12.89 2.29
C TRP A 119 0.18 13.57 3.27
N GLN A 120 0.79 14.69 2.86
CA GLN A 120 1.70 15.45 3.72
C GLN A 120 0.99 15.98 4.96
N ALA A 121 -0.23 16.50 4.81
CA ALA A 121 -1.06 16.91 5.93
C ALA A 121 -1.35 15.75 6.89
N TYR A 122 -1.70 14.58 6.37
CA TYR A 122 -1.93 13.38 7.21
C TYR A 122 -0.66 12.96 7.98
N VAL A 123 0.50 12.96 7.32
CA VAL A 123 1.78 12.64 7.97
C VAL A 123 2.13 13.68 9.03
N ALA A 124 1.91 14.97 8.75
CA ALA A 124 2.16 16.05 9.70
C ALA A 124 1.24 15.97 10.93
N GLU A 125 -0.06 15.74 10.73
CA GLU A 125 -1.04 15.55 11.82
C GLU A 125 -0.65 14.39 12.73
N ARG A 126 -0.25 13.25 12.15
CA ARG A 126 0.20 12.08 12.90
C ARG A 126 1.50 12.34 13.66
N ARG A 127 2.47 13.00 13.03
CA ARG A 127 3.73 13.39 13.66
C ARG A 127 3.51 14.34 14.84
N VAL A 128 2.61 15.31 14.71
CA VAL A 128 2.22 16.22 15.80
C VAL A 128 1.52 15.46 16.93
N ALA A 129 0.70 14.46 16.61
CA ALA A 129 0.07 13.58 17.59
C ALA A 129 1.03 12.58 18.24
N GLY A 130 2.33 12.57 17.87
CA GLY A 130 3.32 11.62 18.38
C GLY A 130 3.06 10.17 17.95
N GLN A 131 2.27 9.98 16.88
CA GLN A 131 1.93 8.67 16.34
C GLN A 131 2.58 8.48 14.96
N GLU A 132 3.11 7.30 14.68
CA GLU A 132 3.48 6.95 13.31
C GLU A 132 2.22 6.91 12.43
N PRO A 133 2.34 7.17 11.10
CA PRO A 133 1.21 7.08 10.19
C PRO A 133 0.59 5.69 10.29
N ASP A 134 -0.63 5.61 10.84
CA ASP A 134 -1.37 4.35 10.93
C ASP A 134 -1.74 3.92 9.50
N ILE A 135 -0.95 3.02 8.94
CA ILE A 135 -1.15 2.41 7.63
C ILE A 135 -1.57 0.98 7.89
N PRO A 136 -2.75 0.58 7.41
CA PRO A 136 -3.28 -0.73 7.73
C PRO A 136 -2.36 -1.83 7.21
N SER A 137 -1.68 -2.48 8.14
CA SER A 137 -0.83 -3.63 7.90
C SER A 137 -0.82 -4.55 9.10
N THR A 138 -0.72 -5.84 8.81
CA THR A 138 -0.40 -6.88 9.77
C THR A 138 1.10 -6.85 10.12
N GLN A 139 1.47 -5.85 10.93
CA GLN A 139 2.57 -5.79 11.93
C GLN A 139 4.06 -5.75 11.49
N PRO A 140 4.99 -5.36 12.40
CA PRO A 140 5.06 -4.13 13.18
C PRO A 140 6.25 -3.25 12.72
N HIS A 141 6.21 -1.95 13.00
CA HIS A 141 7.36 -1.06 12.89
C HIS A 141 8.50 -1.60 13.76
N SER A 142 9.52 -2.22 13.16
CA SER A 142 10.81 -2.37 13.82
C SER A 142 11.52 -1.03 13.71
N THR A 143 11.31 -0.17 14.70
CA THR A 143 12.27 0.89 14.96
C THR A 143 13.65 0.23 15.11
N PRO A 144 14.71 0.75 14.47
CA PRO A 144 16.06 0.35 14.84
C PRO A 144 16.22 0.73 16.31
N LYS A 145 16.46 -0.25 17.19
CA LYS A 145 16.98 0.02 18.53
C LYS A 145 18.29 0.77 18.34
N GLU A 146 18.28 2.09 18.52
CA GLU A 146 19.48 2.87 18.76
C GLU A 146 20.23 2.18 19.90
N GLY A 147 21.32 1.52 19.54
CA GLY A 147 22.20 0.84 20.46
C GLY A 147 22.70 1.85 21.45
N ILE A 148 22.36 1.63 22.71
CA ILE A 148 22.94 2.28 23.87
C ILE A 148 24.43 1.92 23.87
N ALA A 149 25.26 2.73 23.22
CA ALA A 149 26.69 2.78 23.50
C ALA A 149 26.88 3.63 24.76
N ALA A 150 26.41 3.09 25.89
CA ALA A 150 26.77 3.59 27.20
C ALA A 150 28.26 3.32 27.41
N ALA A 151 28.97 4.40 27.68
CA ALA A 151 30.33 4.42 28.17
C ALA A 151 30.50 3.48 29.36
N LEU A 152 31.66 2.83 29.42
CA LEU A 152 32.22 2.13 30.58
C LEU A 152 33.68 1.78 30.27
N PRO A 153 34.55 1.70 31.28
CA PRO A 153 35.04 2.78 32.15
C PRO A 153 36.49 3.20 31.83
#